data_AF-A0A949F5G9-F1
#
_entry.id   AF-A0A949F5G9-F1
#
_cell.length_a   1.000
_cell.length_b   1.000
_cell.length_c   1.000
_cell.angle_alpha   90.00
_cell.angle_beta   90.00
_cell.angle_gamma   90.00
#
_symmetry.space_group_name_H-M   'P 1'
#
loop_
_entity.id
_entity.type
_entity.pdbx_description
1 polymer ?
#
loop_
_entity_poly.entity_id
_entity_poly.type
_entity_poly.pdbx_seq_one_letter_code
_entity_poly.pdbx_strand_id
1 'polypeptide(L)'
;MAGSSRPKNNINDNPSKPALEMQYYVTICTQNREYVFGDILNNEMILNKYGDIARNSWLDLPSHHENIGLDQFIIMPNHVHVIINIVGAIHESPVIHESSEINDSKNNIDLKRAIRQTRAIRELPLQIRRRNMLLSKMVGYIKMRSAKQINALHNCPGKSVWQRNYHIKLIKYYKYCRNIIRA
;
A
#
# COMPACT_ATOMS: atom_id res chain seq x y z
N MET A 1 -37.54 -50.96 -4.88
CA MET A 1 -36.60 -50.62 -3.80
C MET A 1 -35.71 -49.49 -4.30
N ALA A 2 -36.03 -48.25 -3.92
CA ALA A 2 -35.30 -47.06 -4.32
C ALA A 2 -34.14 -46.82 -3.35
N GLY A 3 -32.90 -46.90 -3.83
CA GLY A 3 -31.70 -46.57 -3.05
C GLY A 3 -31.32 -45.11 -3.28
N SER A 4 -31.60 -44.24 -2.30
CA SER A 4 -31.14 -42.86 -2.29
C SER A 4 -29.68 -42.78 -1.84
N SER A 5 -28.76 -42.43 -2.74
CA SER A 5 -27.39 -42.06 -2.41
C SER A 5 -27.28 -40.54 -2.27
N ARG A 6 -27.22 -40.04 -1.03
CA ARG A 6 -26.87 -38.65 -0.72
C ARG A 6 -25.41 -38.39 -1.17
N PRO A 7 -25.10 -37.26 -1.84
CA PRO A 7 -23.71 -36.86 -2.02
C PRO A 7 -23.13 -36.39 -0.68
N LYS A 8 -21.96 -36.92 -0.31
CA LYS A 8 -21.19 -36.50 0.85
C LYS A 8 -20.57 -35.12 0.54
N ASN A 9 -21.08 -34.09 1.21
CA ASN A 9 -20.46 -32.76 1.23
C ASN A 9 -19.09 -32.86 1.91
N ASN A 10 -18.01 -32.75 1.13
CA ASN A 10 -16.67 -32.58 1.65
C ASN A 10 -16.42 -31.08 1.81
N ILE A 11 -16.81 -30.56 2.98
CA ILE A 11 -16.62 -29.18 3.41
C ILE A 11 -15.13 -29.01 3.79
N ASN A 12 -14.29 -28.79 2.79
CA ASN A 12 -12.98 -28.17 3.00
C ASN A 12 -13.14 -26.66 2.80
N ASP A 13 -13.87 -26.03 3.72
CA ASP A 13 -13.97 -24.58 3.84
C ASP A 13 -12.61 -24.05 4.31
N ASN A 14 -11.77 -23.64 3.36
CA ASN A 14 -10.64 -22.77 3.66
C ASN A 14 -11.22 -21.47 4.23
N PRO A 15 -10.91 -21.07 5.48
CA PRO A 15 -11.48 -19.85 6.05
C PRO A 15 -11.10 -18.67 5.16
N SER A 16 -12.12 -17.92 4.75
CA SER A 16 -12.00 -16.68 3.97
C SER A 16 -10.88 -15.82 4.54
N LYS A 17 -9.80 -15.61 3.76
CA LYS A 17 -8.68 -14.79 4.24
C LYS A 17 -9.17 -13.36 4.49
N PRO A 18 -8.90 -12.77 5.67
CA PRO A 18 -9.22 -11.38 5.92
C PRO A 18 -8.36 -10.49 4.99
N ALA A 19 -9.03 -9.62 4.25
CA ALA A 19 -8.43 -8.61 3.42
C ALA A 19 -8.42 -7.27 4.18
N LEU A 20 -7.32 -6.54 4.02
CA LEU A 20 -7.14 -5.20 4.53
C LEU A 20 -6.96 -4.26 3.35
N GLU A 21 -7.78 -3.23 3.28
CA GLU A 21 -7.61 -2.10 2.37
C GLU A 21 -7.12 -0.90 3.14
N MET A 22 -6.13 -0.21 2.60
CA MET A 22 -5.52 0.96 3.22
C MET A 22 -5.39 2.06 2.18
N GLN A 23 -5.81 3.28 2.52
CA GLN A 23 -5.71 4.44 1.66
C GLN A 23 -4.69 5.43 2.23
N TYR A 24 -3.70 5.80 1.42
CA TYR A 24 -2.59 6.67 1.79
C TYR A 24 -2.62 7.96 0.97
N TYR A 25 -2.46 9.09 1.66
CA TYR A 25 -2.10 10.37 1.06
C TYR A 25 -0.58 10.46 0.96
N VAL A 26 -0.08 10.76 -0.24
CA VAL A 26 1.34 10.94 -0.48
C VAL A 26 1.60 12.27 -1.15
N THR A 27 2.65 12.97 -0.71
CA THR A 27 3.14 14.21 -1.31
C THR A 27 4.58 14.06 -1.73
N ILE A 28 4.87 14.37 -2.99
CA ILE A 28 6.20 14.29 -3.57
C ILE A 28 6.58 15.68 -4.10
N CYS A 29 7.64 16.28 -3.55
CA CYS A 29 8.09 17.62 -3.94
C CYS A 29 9.25 17.58 -4.92
N THR A 30 9.28 18.54 -5.85
CA THR A 30 10.43 18.78 -6.72
C THR A 30 11.65 19.22 -5.92
N GLN A 31 12.83 18.93 -6.44
CA GLN A 31 14.08 19.40 -5.87
C GLN A 31 14.04 20.93 -5.74
N ASN A 32 14.45 21.44 -4.58
CA ASN A 32 14.42 22.87 -4.24
C ASN A 32 13.03 23.55 -4.38
N ARG A 33 11.94 22.78 -4.54
CA ARG A 33 10.59 23.29 -4.84
C ARG A 33 10.52 24.12 -6.13
N GLU A 34 11.38 23.82 -7.10
CA GLU A 34 11.36 24.42 -8.44
C GLU A 34 10.04 24.12 -9.16
N TYR A 35 9.55 25.07 -9.97
CA TYR A 35 8.29 24.98 -10.70
C TYR A 35 8.52 24.21 -12.01
N VAL A 36 8.70 22.90 -11.89
CA VAL A 36 9.09 22.04 -13.01
C VAL A 36 7.88 21.61 -13.85
N PHE A 37 6.69 21.47 -13.26
CA PHE A 37 5.57 20.81 -13.91
C PHE A 37 4.63 21.73 -14.71
N GLY A 38 4.87 23.04 -14.69
CA GLY A 38 4.09 24.04 -15.39
C GLY A 38 3.77 25.23 -14.49
N ASP A 39 2.77 26.02 -14.89
CA ASP A 39 2.38 27.25 -14.20
C ASP A 39 0.88 27.27 -13.87
N ILE A 40 0.51 28.11 -12.90
CA ILE A 40 -0.90 28.34 -12.56
C ILE A 40 -1.34 29.64 -13.24
N LEU A 41 -2.31 29.55 -14.14
CA LEU A 41 -2.92 30.70 -14.81
C LEU A 41 -4.42 30.70 -14.48
N ASN A 42 -4.95 31.83 -14.02
CA ASN A 42 -6.38 31.97 -13.66
C ASN A 42 -6.89 30.88 -12.69
N ASN A 43 -6.08 30.54 -11.68
CA ASN A 43 -6.36 29.47 -10.70
C ASN A 43 -6.41 28.05 -11.28
N GLU A 44 -6.02 27.85 -12.54
CA GLU A 44 -5.94 26.55 -13.19
C GLU A 44 -4.49 26.14 -13.41
N MET A 45 -4.21 24.86 -13.18
CA MET A 45 -2.88 24.28 -13.44
C MET A 45 -2.71 24.01 -14.93
N ILE A 46 -1.78 24.73 -15.57
CA ILE A 46 -1.37 24.51 -16.95
C ILE A 46 -0.12 23.63 -16.95
N LEU A 47 -0.30 22.33 -17.18
CA LEU A 47 0.83 21.40 -17.24
C LEU A 47 1.67 21.63 -18.48
N ASN A 48 2.98 21.56 -18.29
CA ASN A 48 3.94 21.43 -19.38
C ASN A 48 4.24 19.95 -19.66
N LYS A 49 5.15 19.69 -20.61
CA LYS A 49 5.58 18.32 -20.97
C LYS A 49 6.09 17.52 -19.76
N TYR A 50 6.73 18.15 -18.78
CA TYR A 50 7.22 17.49 -17.57
C TYR A 50 6.10 17.16 -16.59
N GLY A 51 5.10 18.04 -16.47
CA GLY A 51 3.87 17.78 -15.75
C GLY A 51 3.11 16.58 -16.32
N ASP A 52 3.02 16.48 -17.65
CA ASP A 52 2.42 15.33 -18.32
C ASP A 52 3.21 14.04 -18.10
N ILE A 53 4.55 14.10 -18.07
CA ILE A 53 5.37 12.95 -17.71
C ILE A 53 5.09 12.48 -16.27
N ALA A 54 4.97 13.42 -15.32
CA ALA A 54 4.64 13.08 -13.93
C ALA A 54 3.25 12.44 -13.83
N ARG A 55 2.26 13.00 -14.55
CA ARG A 55 0.90 12.43 -14.69
C ARG A 55 0.95 11.01 -15.24
N ASN A 56 1.63 10.80 -16.36
CA ASN A 56 1.70 9.50 -17.01
C ASN A 56 2.44 8.47 -16.15
N SER A 57 3.49 8.88 -15.44
CA SER A 57 4.22 8.01 -14.52
C SER A 57 3.35 7.56 -13.33
N TRP A 58 2.42 8.42 -12.89
CA TRP A 58 1.42 8.06 -11.88
C TRP A 58 0.35 7.12 -12.44
N LEU A 59 -0.19 7.39 -13.62
CA LEU A 59 -1.23 6.55 -14.22
C LEU A 59 -0.72 5.16 -14.63
N ASP A 60 0.58 5.03 -14.88
CA ASP A 60 1.24 3.77 -15.23
C ASP A 60 1.54 2.87 -14.02
N LEU A 61 1.33 3.34 -12.78
CA LEU A 61 1.60 2.53 -11.58
C LEU A 61 0.94 1.13 -11.59
N PRO A 62 -0.35 0.98 -11.94
CA PRO A 62 -1.07 -0.29 -11.86
C PRO A 62 -0.54 -1.36 -12.81
N SER A 63 0.18 -0.97 -13.87
CA SER A 63 0.81 -1.92 -14.80
C SER A 63 2.05 -2.60 -14.19
N HIS A 64 2.63 -2.00 -13.13
CA HIS A 64 3.89 -2.44 -12.52
C HIS A 64 3.76 -2.98 -11.09
N HIS A 65 2.61 -2.75 -10.44
CA HIS A 65 2.37 -3.20 -9.07
C HIS A 65 0.99 -3.84 -8.96
N GLU A 66 0.96 -5.06 -8.41
CA GLU A 66 -0.30 -5.75 -8.10
C GLU A 66 -0.90 -5.22 -6.79
N ASN A 67 -2.23 -5.35 -6.67
CA ASN A 67 -3.00 -4.97 -5.47
C ASN A 67 -2.95 -3.48 -5.09
N ILE A 68 -2.79 -2.62 -6.09
CA ILE A 68 -2.90 -1.17 -5.92
C ILE A 68 -4.11 -0.63 -6.68
N GLY A 69 -4.72 0.40 -6.12
CA GLY A 69 -5.73 1.22 -6.79
C GLY A 69 -5.28 2.68 -6.75
N LEU A 70 -5.39 3.36 -7.89
CA LEU A 70 -5.22 4.82 -7.93
C LEU A 70 -6.55 5.48 -7.60
N ASP A 71 -6.49 6.57 -6.85
CA ASP A 71 -7.64 7.42 -6.56
C ASP A 71 -7.28 8.85 -7.03
N GLN A 72 -7.80 9.88 -6.37
CA GLN A 72 -7.53 11.27 -6.72
C GLN A 72 -6.05 11.65 -6.64
N PHE A 73 -5.63 12.54 -7.54
CA PHE A 73 -4.31 13.15 -7.54
C PHE A 73 -4.37 14.59 -8.06
N ILE A 74 -3.41 15.41 -7.63
CA ILE A 74 -3.23 16.80 -8.06
C ILE A 74 -1.74 17.01 -8.34
N ILE A 75 -1.44 17.59 -9.50
CA ILE A 75 -0.10 18.05 -9.85
C ILE A 75 -0.10 19.57 -9.71
N MET A 76 0.82 20.09 -8.92
CA MET A 76 1.11 21.51 -8.76
C MET A 76 2.47 21.80 -9.40
N PRO A 77 2.83 23.07 -9.65
CA PRO A 77 4.08 23.41 -10.33
C PRO A 77 5.32 22.73 -9.74
N ASN A 78 5.37 22.58 -8.41
CA ASN A 78 6.53 22.08 -7.68
C ASN A 78 6.29 20.84 -6.80
N HIS A 79 5.10 20.22 -6.85
CA HIS A 79 4.84 19.01 -6.09
C HIS A 79 3.64 18.25 -6.65
N VAL A 80 3.53 17.00 -6.24
CA VAL A 80 2.42 16.12 -6.60
C VAL A 80 1.80 15.56 -5.32
N HIS A 81 0.48 15.64 -5.24
CA HIS A 81 -0.34 15.01 -4.21
C HIS A 81 -1.09 13.83 -4.83
N VAL A 82 -1.01 12.67 -4.20
CA VAL A 82 -1.69 11.47 -4.70
C VAL A 82 -2.36 10.70 -3.57
N ILE A 83 -3.46 10.03 -3.89
CA ILE A 83 -4.12 9.07 -3.02
C ILE A 83 -3.93 7.68 -3.59
N ILE A 84 -3.34 6.79 -2.80
CA ILE A 84 -3.02 5.41 -3.16
C ILE A 84 -3.84 4.46 -2.29
N ASN A 85 -4.57 3.56 -2.93
CA ASN A 85 -5.22 2.43 -2.28
C ASN A 85 -4.32 1.19 -2.38
N ILE A 86 -4.08 0.53 -1.26
CA ILE A 86 -3.32 -0.73 -1.19
C ILE A 86 -4.22 -1.79 -0.59
N VAL A 87 -4.38 -2.90 -1.32
CA VAL A 87 -5.13 -4.07 -0.87
C VAL A 87 -4.12 -5.16 -0.46
N GLY A 88 -4.28 -5.75 0.71
CA GLY A 88 -3.41 -6.83 1.15
C GLY A 88 -4.14 -7.88 1.97
N ALA A 89 -3.88 -9.15 1.69
CA ALA A 89 -4.28 -10.23 2.58
C ALA A 89 -3.47 -10.13 3.87
N ILE A 90 -4.13 -10.22 5.03
CA ILE A 90 -3.41 -10.41 6.30
C ILE A 90 -2.87 -11.83 6.28
N HIS A 91 -1.57 -12.00 6.04
CA HIS A 91 -0.89 -13.21 6.46
C HIS A 91 -0.85 -13.17 7.98
N GLU A 92 -1.79 -13.85 8.62
CA GLU A 92 -1.57 -14.29 9.99
C GLU A 92 -0.27 -15.09 9.98
N SER A 93 0.73 -14.59 10.69
CA SER A 93 2.02 -15.26 10.78
C SER A 93 1.78 -16.67 11.34
N PRO A 94 2.42 -17.73 10.80
CA PRO A 94 2.31 -19.05 11.41
C PRO A 94 2.74 -18.92 12.86
N VAL A 95 1.89 -19.38 13.77
CA VAL A 95 2.15 -19.43 15.20
C VAL A 95 3.48 -20.17 15.37
N ILE A 96 4.50 -19.48 15.88
CA ILE A 96 5.77 -20.11 16.26
C ILE A 96 5.40 -21.14 17.32
N HIS A 97 5.50 -22.43 16.98
CA HIS A 97 5.50 -23.49 17.97
C HIS A 97 6.79 -23.34 18.79
N GLU A 98 6.69 -22.61 19.89
CA GLU A 98 7.76 -22.46 20.87
C GLU A 98 7.77 -23.75 21.71
N SER A 99 8.55 -24.74 21.27
CA SER A 99 8.86 -25.93 22.06
C SER A 99 10.11 -25.67 22.89
N SER A 100 9.93 -25.30 24.16
CA SER A 100 10.58 -25.98 25.30
C SER A 100 10.28 -25.28 26.64
N GLU A 101 9.54 -26.00 27.47
CA GLU A 101 9.68 -26.17 28.93
C GLU A 101 9.96 -24.95 29.84
N ILE A 102 8.92 -24.49 30.54
CA ILE A 102 9.02 -24.14 31.98
C ILE A 102 7.74 -24.63 32.68
N ASN A 103 7.93 -25.51 33.66
CA ASN A 103 6.89 -26.03 34.54
C ASN A 103 6.39 -24.97 35.52
N ASP A 104 5.15 -25.22 35.94
CA ASP A 104 4.52 -24.86 37.20
C ASP A 104 3.55 -23.67 37.31
N SER A 105 2.37 -24.11 37.79
CA SER A 105 1.37 -23.42 38.59
C SER A 105 0.35 -22.52 37.90
N LYS A 106 -0.84 -23.11 37.84
CA LYS A 106 -2.20 -22.62 37.59
C LYS A 106 -2.40 -21.11 37.83
N ASN A 107 -3.17 -20.54 36.90
CA ASN A 107 -3.83 -19.22 36.90
C ASN A 107 -3.06 -18.04 36.31
N ASN A 108 -2.77 -18.13 35.00
CA ASN A 108 -2.50 -16.92 34.22
C ASN A 108 -3.09 -16.96 32.80
N ILE A 109 -4.28 -17.53 32.67
CA ILE A 109 -5.01 -17.58 31.39
C ILE A 109 -5.43 -16.16 30.98
N ASP A 110 -5.82 -15.33 31.95
CA ASP A 110 -6.18 -13.93 31.72
C ASP A 110 -4.97 -13.03 31.44
N LEU A 111 -3.81 -13.27 32.08
CA LEU A 111 -2.58 -12.54 31.74
C LEU A 111 -2.01 -12.99 30.39
N LYS A 112 -2.09 -14.27 30.02
CA LYS A 112 -1.73 -14.74 28.68
C LYS A 112 -2.67 -14.18 27.61
N ARG A 113 -3.97 -14.02 27.90
CA ARG A 113 -4.95 -13.38 27.01
C ARG A 113 -4.72 -11.87 26.90
N ALA A 114 -4.43 -11.18 28.01
CA ALA A 114 -4.07 -9.76 28.03
C ALA A 114 -2.73 -9.49 27.33
N ILE A 115 -1.71 -10.34 27.51
CA ILE A 115 -0.42 -10.25 26.80
C ILE A 115 -0.61 -10.52 25.30
N ARG A 116 -1.46 -11.49 24.89
CA ARG A 116 -1.82 -11.72 23.48
C ARG A 116 -2.55 -10.53 22.86
N GLN A 117 -3.51 -9.95 23.58
CA GLN A 117 -4.22 -8.74 23.14
C GLN A 117 -3.26 -7.55 23.04
N THR A 118 -2.36 -7.38 24.01
CA THR A 118 -1.35 -6.31 24.03
C THR A 118 -0.27 -6.50 22.95
N ARG A 119 0.14 -7.75 22.65
CA ARG A 119 1.05 -8.07 21.53
C ARG A 119 0.40 -7.85 20.17
N ALA A 120 -0.85 -8.28 19.99
CA ALA A 120 -1.58 -8.04 18.73
C ALA A 120 -1.74 -6.53 18.44
N ILE A 121 -1.94 -5.70 19.46
CA ILE A 121 -1.97 -4.24 19.34
C ILE A 121 -0.57 -3.66 19.02
N ARG A 122 0.51 -4.24 19.57
CA ARG A 122 1.91 -3.82 19.28
C ARG A 122 2.48 -4.32 17.95
N GLU A 123 1.93 -5.40 17.37
CA GLU A 123 2.37 -5.95 16.09
C GLU A 123 1.75 -5.25 14.88
N LEU A 124 0.59 -4.62 15.02
CA LEU A 124 0.01 -3.75 13.97
C LEU A 124 1.02 -2.69 13.47
N PRO A 125 1.74 -1.93 14.34
CA PRO A 125 2.78 -0.99 13.91
C PRO A 125 3.93 -1.61 13.11
N LEU A 126 4.34 -2.85 13.41
CA LEU A 126 5.46 -3.52 12.74
C LEU A 126 5.04 -4.16 11.41
N GLN A 127 3.82 -4.71 11.34
CA GLN A 127 3.23 -5.16 10.08
C GLN A 127 2.94 -3.99 9.14
N ILE A 128 2.53 -2.83 9.66
CA ILE A 128 2.44 -1.58 8.90
C ILE A 128 3.84 -1.17 8.39
N ARG A 129 4.90 -1.27 9.21
CA ARG A 129 6.28 -1.00 8.75
C ARG A 129 6.76 -1.96 7.63
N ARG A 130 6.41 -3.25 7.68
CA ARG A 130 6.74 -4.21 6.60
C ARG A 130 5.89 -4.00 5.33
N ARG A 131 4.63 -3.60 5.47
CA ARG A 131 3.75 -3.23 4.33
C ARG A 131 4.12 -1.90 3.67
N ASN A 132 4.82 -1.01 4.37
CA ASN A 132 5.31 0.27 3.83
C ASN A 132 6.45 0.13 2.79
N MET A 133 6.90 -1.09 2.45
CA MET A 133 7.80 -1.29 1.31
C MET A 133 7.10 -1.11 -0.04
N LEU A 134 5.82 -1.47 -0.16
CA LEU A 134 5.10 -1.34 -1.44
C LEU A 134 4.93 0.15 -1.80
N LEU A 135 4.47 0.95 -0.84
CA LEU A 135 4.33 2.39 -1.01
C LEU A 135 5.67 3.06 -1.36
N SER A 136 6.75 2.65 -0.69
CA SER A 136 8.09 3.16 -0.98
C SER A 136 8.57 2.80 -2.38
N LYS A 137 8.29 1.56 -2.84
CA LYS A 137 8.59 1.12 -4.21
C LYS A 137 7.79 1.91 -5.25
N MET A 138 6.51 2.16 -4.97
CA MET A 138 5.62 2.95 -5.84
C MET A 138 6.12 4.39 -5.99
N VAL A 139 6.44 5.05 -4.88
CA VAL A 139 6.99 6.41 -4.91
C VAL A 139 8.37 6.42 -5.58
N GLY A 140 9.20 5.42 -5.32
CA GLY A 140 10.48 5.22 -5.99
C GLY A 140 10.32 5.08 -7.50
N TYR A 141 9.34 4.29 -7.95
CA TYR A 141 9.01 4.08 -9.36
C TYR A 141 8.60 5.40 -10.02
N ILE A 142 7.66 6.15 -9.42
CA ILE A 142 7.22 7.45 -9.95
C ILE A 142 8.41 8.39 -10.08
N LYS A 143 9.19 8.55 -9.00
CA LYS A 143 10.36 9.45 -8.99
C LYS A 143 11.38 9.06 -10.05
N MET A 144 11.69 7.78 -10.14
CA MET A 144 12.68 7.24 -11.08
C MET A 144 12.21 7.41 -12.52
N ARG A 145 10.99 6.95 -12.86
CA ARG A 145 10.48 6.95 -14.23
C ARG A 145 10.30 8.36 -14.76
N SER A 146 9.67 9.23 -13.98
CA SER A 146 9.48 10.63 -14.37
C SER A 146 10.83 11.35 -14.52
N ALA A 147 11.75 11.21 -13.56
CA ALA A 147 13.06 11.86 -13.66
C ALA A 147 13.87 11.34 -14.86
N LYS A 148 13.80 10.04 -15.16
CA LYS A 148 14.47 9.46 -16.34
C LYS A 148 13.96 10.07 -17.64
N GLN A 149 12.65 10.21 -17.80
CA GLN A 149 12.04 10.79 -18.99
C GLN A 149 12.30 12.31 -19.10
N ILE A 150 12.18 13.04 -17.98
CA ILE A 150 12.46 14.49 -17.93
C ILE A 150 13.94 14.76 -18.27
N ASN A 151 14.86 14.01 -17.68
CA ASN A 151 16.29 14.18 -17.95
C ASN A 151 16.68 13.80 -19.39
N ALA A 152 16.00 12.81 -19.98
CA ALA A 152 16.18 12.47 -21.39
C ALA A 152 15.76 13.62 -22.32
N LEU A 153 14.69 14.35 -21.99
CA LEU A 153 14.27 15.52 -22.77
C LEU A 153 15.17 16.74 -22.58
N HIS A 154 15.83 16.87 -21.43
CA HIS A 154 16.71 18.00 -21.11
C HIS A 154 18.16 17.83 -21.60
N ASN A 155 18.55 16.68 -22.17
CA ASN A 155 19.95 16.34 -22.43
C ASN A 155 20.87 16.52 -21.20
N CYS A 156 20.31 16.50 -20.00
CA CYS A 156 21.02 16.73 -18.73
C CYS A 156 20.91 15.46 -17.88
N PRO A 157 21.76 14.44 -18.11
CA PRO A 157 21.76 13.26 -17.28
C PRO A 157 22.23 13.61 -15.86
N GLY A 158 21.43 13.24 -14.85
CA GLY A 158 21.84 13.29 -13.44
C GLY A 158 21.33 14.47 -12.62
N LYS A 159 20.58 15.43 -13.20
CA LYS A 159 19.90 16.45 -12.37
C LYS A 159 18.76 15.79 -11.59
N SER A 160 18.73 16.02 -10.28
CA SER A 160 17.64 15.51 -9.43
C SER A 160 16.38 16.34 -9.67
N VAL A 161 15.33 15.71 -10.17
CA VAL A 161 14.01 16.36 -10.34
C VAL A 161 13.24 16.42 -9.03
N TRP A 162 13.42 15.43 -8.15
CA TRP A 162 12.67 15.26 -6.92
C TRP A 162 13.55 15.41 -5.69
N GLN A 163 12.94 15.79 -4.56
CA GLN A 163 13.59 15.67 -3.26
C GLN A 163 13.81 14.20 -2.90
N ARG A 164 14.77 13.90 -2.02
CA ARG A 164 14.98 12.53 -1.49
C ARG A 164 13.76 12.05 -0.70
N ASN A 165 13.26 12.90 0.20
CA ASN A 165 12.14 12.59 1.07
C ASN A 165 10.79 12.80 0.37
N TYR A 166 9.73 12.32 1.00
CA TYR A 166 8.35 12.51 0.59
C TYR A 166 7.47 12.35 1.83
N HIS A 167 6.29 12.99 1.84
CA HIS A 167 5.37 12.92 2.96
C HIS A 167 4.32 11.85 2.69
N ILE A 168 3.98 11.08 3.72
CA ILE A 168 2.99 10.00 3.68
C ILE A 168 2.09 10.12 4.89
N LYS A 169 0.79 9.96 4.68
CA LYS A 169 -0.21 9.88 5.75
C LYS A 169 -1.25 8.81 5.42
N LEU A 170 -1.54 7.92 6.36
CA LEU A 170 -2.69 7.02 6.24
C LEU A 170 -3.97 7.83 6.42
N ILE A 171 -4.89 7.77 5.46
CA ILE A 171 -6.19 8.45 5.52
C ILE A 171 -7.20 7.53 6.21
N LYS A 172 -7.35 6.30 5.72
CA LYS A 172 -8.36 5.33 6.16
C LYS A 172 -7.90 3.90 5.92
N TYR A 173 -8.47 2.96 6.66
CA TYR A 173 -8.30 1.52 6.42
C TYR A 173 -9.60 0.76 6.68
N TYR A 174 -9.83 -0.31 5.92
CA TYR A 174 -10.98 -1.20 6.06
C TYR A 174 -10.50 -2.63 6.20
N LYS A 175 -11.12 -3.38 7.11
CA LYS A 175 -10.87 -4.82 7.30
C LYS A 175 -12.16 -5.57 6.97
N TYR A 176 -12.10 -6.51 6.04
CA TYR A 176 -13.25 -7.33 5.65
C TYR A 176 -12.86 -8.77 5.35
N CYS A 177 -13.79 -9.70 5.51
CA CYS A 177 -13.63 -11.08 5.06
C CYS A 177 -14.07 -11.17 3.60
N ARG A 178 -13.18 -11.56 2.69
CA ARG A 178 -13.51 -11.68 1.27
C ARG A 178 -14.33 -12.98 1.08
N ASN A 179 -15.66 -12.88 1.10
CA ASN A 179 -16.53 -13.99 0.73
C ASN A 179 -16.39 -14.22 -0.77
N ILE A 180 -15.82 -15.36 -1.18
CA ILE A 180 -15.82 -15.77 -2.58
C ILE A 180 -17.24 -16.23 -2.90
N ILE A 181 -18.11 -15.31 -3.33
CA ILE A 181 -19.36 -15.67 -3.99
C ILE A 181 -18.98 -16.00 -5.44
N ARG A 182 -18.84 -17.29 -5.75
CA ARG A 182 -18.84 -17.76 -7.14
C ARG A 182 -20.28 -17.67 -7.63
N ALA A 183 -20.51 -16.87 -8.67
CA ALA A 183 -21.73 -16.91 -9.48
C ALA A 183 -21.71 -18.15 -10.39
#